data_AF-A0A957YUV4-F1
#
_entry.id   AF-A0A957YUV4-F1
#
_cell.length_a   1.000
_cell.length_b   1.000
_cell.length_c   1.000
_cell.angle_alpha   90.00
_cell.angle_beta   90.00
_cell.angle_gamma   90.00
#
_symmetry.space_group_name_H-M   'P 1'
#
loop_
_entity.id
_entity.type
_entity.pdbx_description
1 polymer ?
#
loop_
_entity_poly.entity_id
_entity_poly.type
_entity_poly.pdbx_seq_one_letter_code
_entity_poly.pdbx_strand_id
1 'polypeptide(L)'
;ANVPYVPIVGADNNGFVQQLLELADDGLTGAAVTNPPAIGAVGVAIALDALQGNDPSRETILTPQVFSTDDPAGLEALYAPDEQPGWSTYVNIPPYTSYSGSADVSACKGPGE
;
A
#
# COMPACT_ATOMS: atom_id res chain seq x y z
N ALA A 1 23.29 -1.87 -21.28
CA ALA A 1 22.48 -0.85 -21.97
C ALA A 1 22.01 -1.43 -23.30
N ASN A 2 20.79 -1.10 -23.74
CA ASN A 2 20.16 -1.60 -24.98
C ASN A 2 19.76 -3.09 -24.97
N VAL A 3 19.32 -3.60 -23.82
CA VAL A 3 18.57 -4.87 -23.76
C VAL A 3 17.15 -4.54 -23.32
N PRO A 4 16.13 -5.29 -23.77
CA PRO A 4 14.76 -5.11 -23.29
C PRO A 4 14.68 -5.23 -21.77
N TYR A 5 13.76 -4.49 -21.16
CA TYR A 5 13.42 -4.70 -19.75
C TYR A 5 12.95 -6.14 -19.52
N VAL A 6 13.26 -6.67 -18.34
CA VAL A 6 12.68 -7.92 -17.85
C VAL A 6 11.50 -7.59 -16.95
N PRO A 7 10.43 -8.40 -16.94
CA PRO A 7 9.33 -8.20 -16.02
C PRO A 7 9.80 -8.25 -14.56
N ILE A 8 9.33 -7.31 -13.74
CA ILE A 8 9.69 -7.22 -12.31
C ILE A 8 8.47 -7.20 -11.40
N VAL A 9 8.63 -7.76 -10.20
CA VAL A 9 7.62 -7.71 -9.13
C VAL A 9 8.26 -7.17 -7.86
N GLY A 10 7.52 -6.39 -7.10
CA GLY A 10 7.99 -5.77 -5.87
C GLY A 10 6.84 -5.48 -4.90
N ALA A 11 7.20 -4.98 -3.72
CA ALA A 11 6.23 -4.51 -2.75
C ALA A 11 5.68 -3.12 -3.15
N ASP A 12 4.62 -2.68 -2.49
CA ASP A 12 3.95 -1.38 -2.68
C ASP A 12 4.76 -0.19 -2.12
N ASN A 13 6.09 -0.25 -2.17
CA ASN A 13 6.95 0.86 -1.78
C ASN A 13 6.85 1.99 -2.80
N ASN A 14 6.78 3.23 -2.32
CA ASN A 14 6.55 4.41 -3.15
C ASN A 14 7.56 4.55 -4.30
N GLY A 15 8.83 4.28 -4.04
CA GLY A 15 9.88 4.34 -5.07
C GLY A 15 9.75 3.25 -6.13
N PHE A 16 9.20 2.07 -5.78
CA PHE A 16 8.94 1.03 -6.75
C PHE A 16 7.71 1.37 -7.61
N VAL A 17 6.65 1.90 -7.00
CA VAL A 17 5.48 2.41 -7.73
C VAL A 17 5.89 3.52 -8.69
N GLN A 18 6.72 4.47 -8.25
CA GLN A 18 7.29 5.52 -9.08
C GLN A 18 8.08 4.93 -10.26
N GLN A 19 8.95 3.93 -10.01
CA GLN A 19 9.72 3.27 -11.06
C GLN A 19 8.81 2.65 -12.12
N LEU A 20 7.72 1.99 -11.72
CA LEU A 20 6.76 1.39 -12.64
C LEU A 20 6.07 2.46 -13.48
N LEU A 21 5.67 3.59 -12.89
CA LEU A 21 5.05 4.71 -13.59
C LEU A 21 6.02 5.38 -14.59
N GLU A 22 7.26 5.65 -14.18
CA GLU A 22 8.23 6.39 -14.99
C GLU A 22 8.77 5.58 -16.17
N LEU A 23 8.88 4.25 -16.03
CA LEU A 23 9.52 3.39 -17.03
C LEU A 23 8.54 2.54 -17.85
N ALA A 24 7.23 2.63 -17.58
CA ALA A 24 6.22 1.89 -18.33
C ALA A 24 6.27 2.23 -19.83
N ASP A 25 6.39 3.52 -20.18
CA ASP A 25 6.48 4.00 -21.57
C ASP A 25 7.77 3.56 -22.27
N ASP A 26 8.83 3.28 -21.50
CA ASP A 26 10.10 2.73 -22.00
C ASP A 26 10.05 1.20 -22.18
N GLY A 27 8.90 0.57 -21.91
CA GLY A 27 8.65 -0.86 -22.09
C GLY A 27 8.93 -1.71 -20.87
N LEU A 28 9.05 -1.12 -19.67
CA LEU A 28 9.07 -1.89 -18.43
C LEU A 28 7.68 -2.47 -18.16
N THR A 29 7.62 -3.77 -17.89
CA THR A 29 6.43 -4.42 -17.34
C THR A 29 6.69 -4.79 -15.89
N GLY A 30 5.76 -4.52 -14.99
CA GLY A 30 5.91 -4.96 -13.62
C GLY A 30 4.66 -4.82 -12.77
N ALA A 31 4.75 -5.33 -11.54
CA ALA A 31 3.64 -5.36 -10.60
C ALA A 31 4.10 -5.09 -9.15
N ALA A 32 3.42 -4.16 -8.48
CA ALA A 32 3.48 -3.93 -7.05
C ALA A 32 2.42 -4.77 -6.34
N VAL A 33 2.84 -5.58 -5.37
CA VAL A 33 1.97 -6.43 -4.55
C VAL A 33 1.91 -5.87 -3.13
N THR A 34 0.72 -5.68 -2.59
CA THR A 34 0.53 -5.00 -1.30
C THR A 34 0.91 -5.90 -0.12
N ASN A 35 1.73 -5.39 0.80
CA ASN A 35 1.93 -5.98 2.13
C ASN A 35 2.26 -4.87 3.14
N PRO A 36 1.28 -4.00 3.46
CA PRO A 36 1.58 -2.76 4.14
C PRO A 36 1.75 -2.92 5.65
N PRO A 37 2.48 -2.00 6.30
CA PRO A 37 2.48 -1.86 7.76
C PRO A 37 1.08 -1.65 8.36
N ALA A 38 0.14 -1.11 7.58
CA ALA A 38 -1.25 -0.88 7.97
C ALA A 38 -1.99 -2.15 8.41
N ILE A 39 -1.47 -3.36 8.14
CA ILE A 39 -1.98 -4.61 8.71
C ILE A 39 -2.04 -4.56 10.25
N GLY A 40 -1.18 -3.77 10.91
CA GLY A 40 -1.28 -3.53 12.36
C GLY A 40 -2.63 -2.94 12.80
N ALA A 41 -3.25 -2.09 11.98
CA ALA A 41 -4.57 -1.52 12.26
C ALA A 41 -5.67 -2.59 12.26
N VAL A 42 -5.53 -3.64 11.44
CA VAL A 42 -6.43 -4.80 11.44
C VAL A 42 -6.43 -5.49 12.79
N GLY A 43 -5.24 -5.73 13.35
CA GLY A 43 -5.10 -6.31 14.68
C GLY A 43 -5.72 -5.44 15.78
N VAL A 44 -5.50 -4.12 15.73
CA VAL A 44 -6.08 -3.17 16.68
C VAL A 44 -7.61 -3.16 16.59
N ALA A 45 -8.17 -3.10 15.38
CA ALA A 45 -9.61 -3.08 15.18
C ALA A 45 -10.29 -4.36 15.72
N ILE A 46 -9.70 -5.54 15.46
CA ILE A 46 -10.20 -6.82 15.99
C ILE A 46 -10.10 -6.87 17.52
N ALA A 47 -8.99 -6.38 18.09
CA ALA A 47 -8.83 -6.34 19.54
C ALA A 47 -9.85 -5.42 20.21
N LEU A 48 -10.11 -4.25 19.63
CA LEU A 48 -11.14 -3.33 20.11
C LEU A 48 -12.55 -3.94 19.99
N ASP A 49 -12.83 -4.68 18.93
CA ASP A 49 -14.12 -5.38 18.75
C ASP A 49 -14.33 -6.42 19.85
N ALA A 50 -13.31 -7.24 20.14
CA ALA A 50 -13.34 -8.21 21.24
C ALA A 50 -13.51 -7.54 22.62
N LEU A 51 -12.80 -6.44 22.87
CA LEU A 51 -12.90 -5.69 24.13
C LEU A 51 -14.28 -5.05 24.35
N GLN A 52 -15.03 -4.80 23.28
CA GLN A 52 -16.41 -4.31 23.34
C GLN A 52 -17.42 -5.45 23.59
N GLY A 53 -16.95 -6.68 23.78
CA GLY A 53 -17.78 -7.85 24.10
C GLY A 53 -18.29 -8.61 22.88
N ASN A 54 -17.81 -8.28 21.67
CA ASN A 54 -18.08 -9.06 20.47
C ASN A 54 -17.17 -10.29 20.40
N ASP A 55 -17.51 -11.25 19.53
CA ASP A 55 -16.74 -12.47 19.27
C ASP A 55 -16.19 -12.44 17.83
N PRO A 56 -15.12 -11.66 17.57
CA PRO A 56 -14.56 -11.58 16.23
C PRO A 56 -13.97 -12.93 15.79
N SER A 57 -13.93 -13.16 14.48
CA SER A 57 -13.32 -14.36 13.90
C SER A 57 -11.90 -14.60 14.43
N ARG A 58 -11.61 -15.87 14.76
CA ARG A 58 -10.29 -16.29 15.22
C ARG A 58 -9.21 -16.17 14.13
N GLU A 59 -9.63 -16.14 12.88
CA GLU A 59 -8.76 -16.01 11.73
C GLU A 59 -9.29 -14.91 10.81
N THR A 60 -8.40 -14.00 10.42
CA THR A 60 -8.67 -12.93 9.48
C THR A 60 -7.65 -13.02 8.36
N ILE A 61 -8.13 -13.37 7.16
CA ILE A 61 -7.29 -13.50 5.96
C ILE A 61 -7.45 -12.22 5.14
N LEU A 62 -6.34 -11.51 4.93
CA LEU A 62 -6.29 -10.35 4.05
C LEU A 62 -5.81 -10.79 2.66
N THR A 63 -6.50 -10.33 1.62
CA THR A 63 -6.11 -10.61 0.23
C THR A 63 -5.24 -9.47 -0.30
N PRO A 64 -3.96 -9.71 -0.61
CA PRO A 64 -3.11 -8.71 -1.25
C PRO A 64 -3.73 -8.21 -2.55
N GLN A 65 -3.58 -6.92 -2.83
CA GLN A 65 -3.90 -6.33 -4.11
C GLN A 65 -2.63 -6.30 -5.00
N VAL A 66 -2.85 -6.28 -6.31
CA VAL A 66 -1.80 -6.19 -7.32
C VAL A 66 -2.09 -4.99 -8.19
N PHE A 67 -1.11 -4.09 -8.28
CA PHE A 67 -1.13 -2.93 -9.16
C PHE A 67 0.00 -3.09 -10.17
N SER A 68 -0.26 -2.88 -11.45
CA SER A 68 0.70 -3.23 -12.50
C SER A 68 0.77 -2.17 -13.58
N THR A 69 1.81 -2.24 -14.41
CA THR A 69 1.96 -1.37 -15.59
C THR A 69 0.83 -1.52 -16.61
N ASP A 70 0.04 -2.60 -16.54
CA ASP A 70 -1.18 -2.79 -17.35
C ASP A 70 -2.38 -2.00 -16.80
N ASP A 71 -2.28 -1.47 -15.57
CA ASP A 71 -3.25 -0.58 -14.92
C ASP A 71 -2.54 0.69 -14.37
N PRO A 72 -2.18 1.64 -15.26
CA PRO A 72 -1.53 2.88 -14.84
C PRO A 72 -2.37 3.71 -13.87
N ALA A 73 -3.70 3.71 -14.03
CA ALA A 73 -4.60 4.45 -13.14
C ALA A 73 -4.56 3.90 -11.70
N GLY A 74 -4.46 2.57 -11.55
CA GLY A 74 -4.26 1.93 -10.25
C GLY A 74 -2.92 2.31 -9.62
N LEU A 75 -1.83 2.33 -10.40
CA LEU A 75 -0.51 2.77 -9.92
C LEU A 75 -0.49 4.25 -9.53
N GLU A 76 -1.14 5.13 -10.32
CA GLU A 76 -1.28 6.55 -10.02
C GLU A 76 -2.09 6.79 -8.74
N ALA A 77 -3.18 6.05 -8.55
CA ALA A 77 -4.00 6.12 -7.34
C ALA A 77 -3.27 5.61 -6.09
N LEU A 78 -2.33 4.67 -6.28
CA LEU A 78 -1.50 4.13 -5.22
C LEU A 78 -0.33 5.09 -4.88
N TYR A 79 0.24 5.76 -5.87
CA TYR A 79 1.43 6.60 -5.71
C TYR A 79 1.23 7.74 -4.69
N ALA A 80 2.22 7.94 -3.83
CA ALA A 80 2.21 8.99 -2.80
C ALA A 80 3.36 9.97 -3.04
N PRO A 81 3.17 11.01 -3.88
CA PRO A 81 4.28 11.83 -4.41
C PRO A 81 5.07 12.60 -3.35
N ASP A 82 4.44 12.90 -2.21
CA ASP A 82 5.07 13.65 -1.11
C ASP A 82 5.80 12.76 -0.10
N GLU A 83 5.75 11.43 -0.28
CA GLU A 83 6.31 10.45 0.65
C GLU A 83 7.68 9.91 0.19
N GLN A 84 8.50 9.49 1.13
CA GLN A 84 9.83 8.94 0.83
C GLN A 84 9.74 7.63 0.02
N PRO A 85 10.79 7.25 -0.74
CA PRO A 85 10.79 6.03 -1.55
C PRO A 85 10.46 4.73 -0.80
N GLY A 86 10.79 4.65 0.48
CA GLY A 86 10.51 3.50 1.34
C GLY A 86 9.08 3.45 1.88
N TRP A 87 8.26 4.49 1.72
CA TRP A 87 6.89 4.55 2.21
C TRP A 87 6.03 3.44 1.59
N SER A 88 5.22 2.75 2.38
CA SER A 88 4.26 1.76 1.88
C SER A 88 2.96 2.48 1.56
N THR A 89 2.55 2.38 0.31
CA THR A 89 1.51 3.23 -0.27
C THR A 89 0.10 2.69 -0.08
N TYR A 90 -0.05 1.37 0.12
CA TYR A 90 -1.36 0.74 0.34
C TYR A 90 -1.76 0.80 1.81
N VAL A 91 -2.28 1.93 2.28
CA VAL A 91 -2.61 2.12 3.70
C VAL A 91 -4.08 1.89 4.06
N ASN A 92 -4.99 1.92 3.09
CA ASN A 92 -6.42 1.73 3.34
C ASN A 92 -6.77 0.24 3.32
N ILE A 93 -7.20 -0.30 4.46
CA ILE A 93 -7.69 -1.67 4.59
C ILE A 93 -9.10 -1.65 5.19
N PRO A 94 -10.16 -1.41 4.39
CA PRO A 94 -11.53 -1.49 4.87
C PRO A 94 -11.89 -2.93 5.33
N PRO A 95 -12.70 -3.09 6.39
CA PRO A 95 -13.30 -2.05 7.24
C PRO A 95 -12.40 -1.61 8.41
N TYR A 96 -11.14 -2.05 8.47
CA TYR A 96 -10.30 -1.96 9.66
C TYR A 96 -9.56 -0.62 9.84
N THR A 97 -9.28 0.09 8.76
CA THR A 97 -8.67 1.43 8.81
C THR A 97 -9.73 2.51 8.70
N SER A 98 -9.63 3.56 9.52
CA SER A 98 -10.62 4.65 9.58
C SER A 98 -10.14 5.98 8.97
N TYR A 99 -8.89 6.04 8.49
CA TYR A 99 -8.30 7.17 7.80
C TYR A 99 -8.40 7.02 6.28
N SER A 100 -8.07 8.09 5.54
CA SER A 100 -8.15 8.15 4.08
C SER A 100 -6.78 8.42 3.44
N GLY A 101 -6.09 7.36 3.03
CA GLY A 101 -4.88 7.46 2.21
C GLY A 101 -3.63 7.85 2.99
N SER A 102 -2.50 7.87 2.29
CA SER A 102 -1.18 8.14 2.87
C SER A 102 -1.10 9.52 3.51
N ALA A 103 -1.78 10.53 2.94
CA ALA A 103 -1.78 11.89 3.46
C ALA A 103 -2.34 11.99 4.89
N ASP A 104 -3.41 11.26 5.22
CA ASP A 104 -3.95 11.23 6.59
C ASP A 104 -2.97 10.55 7.56
N VAL A 105 -2.26 9.52 7.09
CA VAL A 105 -1.28 8.77 7.90
C VAL A 105 -0.05 9.64 8.19
N SER A 106 0.47 10.35 7.19
CA SER A 106 1.65 11.22 7.34
C SER A 106 1.35 12.55 8.02
N ALA A 107 0.10 13.02 7.97
CA ALA A 107 -0.33 14.19 8.73
C ALA A 107 -0.37 13.96 10.26
N CYS A 108 -0.27 12.71 10.72
CA CYS A 108 -0.28 12.38 12.14
C CYS A 108 0.99 12.89 12.84
N LYS A 109 0.88 14.07 13.43
CA LYS A 109 1.93 14.69 14.24
C LYS A 109 2.14 13.95 15.56
N GLY A 110 3.41 13.77 15.93
CA GLY A 110 3.77 13.23 17.24
C GLY A 110 3.43 14.22 18.36
N PRO A 111 3.38 13.76 19.63
CA PRO A 111 3.23 14.65 20.77
C PRO A 111 4.36 15.70 20.81
N GLY A 112 4.01 16.98 20.61
CA GLY A 112 4.95 18.12 20.65
C GLY A 112 5.29 18.77 19.29
N GLU A 113 4.68 18.33 18.20
CA GLU A 113 4.81 18.91 16.84
C GLU A 113 3.62 19.77 16.39
#